data_AF-A0AAW2YG39-F1
#
_entry.id   AF-A0AAW2YG39-F1
#
_cell.length_a   1.000
_cell.length_b   1.000
_cell.length_c   1.000
_cell.angle_alpha   90.00
_cell.angle_beta   90.00
_cell.angle_gamma   90.00
#
_symmetry.space_group_name_H-M   'P 1'
#
loop_
_entity.id
_entity.type
_entity.pdbx_description
1 polymer ?
#
loop_
_entity_poly.entity_id
_entity_poly.type
_entity_poly.pdbx_seq_one_letter_code
_entity_poly.pdbx_strand_id
1 'polypeptide(L)'
;MGSKRNWLIVSVMFSSLLWLHVQASENYTHDSLNSFLYDYAFKKMPRPLTGRLYKASAPVNLSGMEVSFIRLRTHSLWRNGANVSSFEIPPGILPWPFTRRVDIVYRNLGNWSTYYYNVPNYKFITPVIGFLAYDSSTTSIRKGLVELNTTEDNPIVIRFPNVPLEVDENGVKCVGFSTNGTLEFSNMIARSSCASRGQGHFSVAVPYQPETEKKKRIFRWWVVGIPGVVGLVLFLILGIVAYKFFKWKSIREWRDSLKKVKAWVQFGLGVVKCLQLQVSEHNQLLKLAMFLDWFSSSFRLHFSILFLLQVNILCLLCYS
;
A
#
# COMPACT_ATOMS: atom_id res chain seq x y z
N MET A 1 -4.11 -11.39 -37.15
CA MET A 1 -5.13 -11.30 -36.08
C MET A 1 -5.26 -12.55 -35.17
N GLY A 2 -4.45 -13.61 -35.31
CA GLY A 2 -4.61 -14.85 -34.51
C GLY A 2 -3.88 -14.93 -33.15
N SER A 3 -2.84 -14.13 -32.92
CA SER A 3 -1.97 -14.28 -31.73
C SER A 3 -2.61 -13.79 -30.41
N LYS A 4 -3.39 -12.70 -30.45
CA LYS A 4 -4.02 -12.14 -29.24
C LYS A 4 -5.15 -13.02 -28.67
N ARG A 5 -5.83 -13.78 -29.53
CA ARG A 5 -6.96 -14.64 -29.11
C ARG A 5 -6.47 -15.90 -28.38
N ASN A 6 -5.34 -16.48 -28.79
CA ASN A 6 -4.74 -17.62 -28.09
C ASN A 6 -4.22 -17.27 -26.70
N TRP A 7 -3.65 -16.07 -26.53
CA TRP A 7 -3.10 -15.64 -25.23
C TRP A 7 -4.18 -15.44 -24.16
N LEU A 8 -5.35 -14.93 -24.56
CA LEU A 8 -6.51 -14.79 -23.68
C LEU A 8 -7.07 -16.15 -23.24
N ILE A 9 -7.13 -17.13 -24.16
CA ILE A 9 -7.63 -18.48 -23.84
C ILE A 9 -6.69 -19.17 -22.84
N VAL A 10 -5.37 -19.08 -23.04
CA VAL A 10 -4.38 -19.64 -22.12
C VAL A 10 -4.43 -18.95 -20.75
N SER A 11 -4.61 -17.63 -20.71
CA SER A 11 -4.78 -16.89 -19.45
C SER A 11 -6.04 -17.30 -18.68
N VAL A 12 -7.16 -17.50 -19.37
CA VAL A 12 -8.42 -17.93 -18.74
C VAL A 12 -8.30 -19.37 -18.22
N MET A 13 -7.66 -20.27 -18.98
CA MET A 13 -7.41 -21.65 -18.52
C MET A 13 -6.43 -21.71 -17.34
N PHE A 14 -5.41 -20.85 -17.31
CA PHE A 14 -4.47 -20.79 -16.20
C PHE A 14 -5.12 -20.20 -14.94
N SER A 15 -5.95 -19.16 -15.10
CA SER A 15 -6.76 -18.62 -13.99
C SER A 15 -7.76 -19.63 -13.46
N SER A 16 -8.45 -20.41 -14.32
CA SER A 16 -9.37 -21.44 -13.83
C SER A 16 -8.63 -22.61 -13.16
N LEU A 17 -7.45 -23.02 -13.65
CA LEU A 17 -6.60 -24.01 -12.98
C LEU A 17 -6.09 -23.55 -11.61
N LEU A 18 -5.77 -22.25 -11.48
CA LEU A 18 -5.33 -21.65 -10.22
C LEU A 18 -6.47 -21.59 -9.19
N TRP A 19 -7.71 -21.37 -9.61
CA TRP A 19 -8.86 -21.31 -8.70
C TRP A 19 -9.25 -22.71 -8.20
N LEU A 20 -9.10 -23.75 -9.04
CA LEU A 20 -9.29 -25.15 -8.65
C LEU A 20 -8.30 -25.61 -7.57
N HIS A 21 -7.06 -25.13 -7.57
CA HIS A 21 -6.05 -25.52 -6.57
C HIS A 21 -6.31 -24.93 -5.18
N VAL A 22 -6.86 -23.71 -5.10
CA VAL A 22 -7.08 -23.02 -3.81
C VAL A 22 -8.19 -23.69 -3.00
N GLN A 23 -9.30 -24.07 -3.65
CA GLN A 23 -10.43 -24.74 -2.97
C GLN A 23 -10.11 -26.18 -2.55
N ALA A 24 -9.30 -26.91 -3.35
CA ALA A 24 -8.92 -28.28 -3.05
C ALA A 24 -7.98 -28.39 -1.84
N SER A 25 -7.08 -27.41 -1.65
CA SER A 25 -6.13 -27.40 -0.54
C SER A 25 -6.81 -27.14 0.81
N GLU A 26 -7.75 -26.20 0.88
CA GLU A 26 -8.48 -25.89 2.12
C GLU A 26 -9.28 -27.11 2.56
N ASN A 27 -10.14 -27.67 1.69
CA ASN A 27 -10.95 -28.86 1.99
C ASN A 27 -10.11 -30.06 2.48
N TYR A 28 -8.93 -30.29 1.88
CA TYR A 28 -8.03 -31.37 2.30
C TYR A 28 -7.52 -31.20 3.75
N THR A 29 -7.22 -29.95 4.16
CA THR A 29 -6.78 -29.68 5.54
C THR A 29 -7.90 -29.84 6.56
N HIS A 30 -9.14 -29.44 6.23
CA HIS A 30 -10.31 -29.62 7.09
C HIS A 30 -10.66 -31.11 7.29
N ASP A 31 -10.68 -31.90 6.22
CA ASP A 31 -11.02 -33.32 6.29
C ASP A 31 -9.98 -34.13 7.06
N SER A 32 -8.69 -33.81 6.88
CA SER A 32 -7.62 -34.43 7.66
C SER A 32 -7.75 -34.11 9.16
N LEU A 33 -8.04 -32.86 9.53
CA LEU A 33 -8.29 -32.48 10.92
C LEU A 33 -9.52 -33.19 11.50
N ASN A 34 -10.64 -33.19 10.76
CA ASN A 34 -11.90 -33.79 11.21
C ASN A 34 -11.73 -35.30 11.47
N SER A 35 -11.08 -36.01 10.55
CA SER A 35 -10.82 -37.45 10.69
C SER A 35 -9.83 -37.79 11.80
N PHE A 36 -8.84 -36.91 12.06
CA PHE A 36 -7.91 -37.04 13.18
C PHE A 36 -8.61 -36.85 14.53
N LEU A 37 -9.45 -35.81 14.65
CA LEU A 37 -10.17 -35.53 15.89
C LEU A 37 -11.19 -36.62 16.24
N TYR A 38 -11.85 -37.20 15.23
CA TYR A 38 -12.72 -38.37 15.45
C TYR A 38 -11.95 -39.57 15.99
N ASP A 39 -10.84 -39.97 15.35
CA ASP A 39 -10.00 -41.09 15.81
C ASP A 39 -9.49 -40.86 17.22
N TYR A 40 -9.03 -39.64 17.50
CA TYR A 40 -8.54 -39.26 18.80
C TYR A 40 -9.61 -39.43 19.87
N ALA A 41 -10.82 -38.90 19.63
CA ALA A 41 -11.94 -39.01 20.54
C ALA A 41 -12.38 -40.47 20.73
N PHE A 42 -12.48 -41.23 19.64
CA PHE A 42 -12.86 -42.64 19.66
C PHE A 42 -11.85 -43.49 20.44
N LYS A 43 -10.55 -43.31 20.20
CA LYS A 43 -9.47 -44.04 20.89
C LYS A 43 -9.42 -43.75 22.39
N LYS A 44 -9.78 -42.54 22.81
CA LYS A 44 -9.85 -42.15 24.22
C LYS A 44 -11.05 -42.73 24.96
N MET A 45 -12.05 -43.25 24.24
CA MET A 45 -13.30 -43.77 24.82
C MET A 45 -13.48 -45.25 24.50
N PRO A 46 -12.75 -46.16 25.18
CA PRO A 46 -12.93 -47.59 24.99
C PRO A 46 -14.34 -48.00 25.44
N ARG A 47 -15.14 -48.52 24.50
CA ARG A 47 -16.54 -49.00 24.72
C ARG A 47 -17.51 -47.88 25.16
N PRO A 48 -17.81 -46.90 24.28
CA PRO A 48 -18.72 -45.82 24.63
C PRO A 48 -20.15 -46.33 24.83
N LEU A 49 -20.78 -45.91 25.92
CA LEU A 49 -22.19 -46.17 26.20
C LEU A 49 -23.06 -45.32 25.26
N THR A 50 -24.14 -45.91 24.75
CA THR A 50 -25.10 -45.18 23.91
C THR A 50 -25.83 -44.12 24.74
N GLY A 51 -26.01 -42.92 24.19
CA GLY A 51 -26.74 -41.81 24.81
C GLY A 51 -25.93 -41.00 25.82
N ARG A 52 -24.68 -41.35 26.09
CA ARG A 52 -23.80 -40.62 27.02
C ARG A 52 -22.85 -39.70 26.26
N LEU A 53 -22.81 -38.43 26.66
CA LEU A 53 -21.85 -37.45 26.14
C LEU A 53 -20.51 -37.59 26.87
N TYR A 54 -19.45 -37.75 26.10
CA TYR A 54 -18.07 -37.87 26.57
C TYR A 54 -17.27 -36.64 26.14
N LYS A 55 -16.67 -35.92 27.08
CA LYS A 55 -15.73 -34.84 26.77
C LYS A 55 -14.33 -35.42 26.60
N ALA A 56 -13.70 -35.17 25.47
CA ALA A 56 -12.32 -35.56 25.21
C ALA A 56 -11.44 -34.30 25.29
N SER A 57 -10.43 -34.33 26.16
CA SER A 57 -9.41 -33.28 26.18
C SER A 57 -8.73 -33.20 24.82
N ALA A 58 -8.51 -32.00 24.29
CA ALA A 58 -7.82 -31.86 23.02
C ALA A 58 -6.39 -32.43 23.06
N PRO A 59 -5.86 -32.92 21.91
CA PRO A 59 -4.45 -33.27 21.82
C PRO A 59 -3.57 -32.08 22.18
N VAL A 60 -2.38 -32.34 22.74
CA VAL A 60 -1.46 -31.29 23.23
C VAL A 60 -1.18 -30.21 22.17
N ASN A 61 -1.03 -30.63 20.90
CA ASN A 61 -0.75 -29.73 19.78
C ASN A 61 -1.94 -28.85 19.39
N LEU A 62 -3.16 -29.20 19.82
CA LEU A 62 -4.41 -28.48 19.57
C LEU A 62 -5.02 -27.98 20.88
N SER A 63 -4.17 -27.57 21.82
CA SER A 63 -4.59 -26.98 23.09
C SER A 63 -5.55 -25.81 22.85
N GLY A 64 -6.58 -25.69 23.69
CA GLY A 64 -7.64 -24.70 23.55
C GLY A 64 -8.79 -25.11 22.63
N MET A 65 -8.72 -26.25 21.94
CA MET A 65 -9.90 -26.87 21.33
C MET A 65 -10.69 -27.68 22.35
N GLU A 66 -11.99 -27.82 22.12
CA GLU A 66 -12.84 -28.74 22.87
C GLU A 66 -13.42 -29.79 21.91
N VAL A 67 -13.38 -31.05 22.30
CA VAL A 67 -13.96 -32.15 21.53
C VAL A 67 -14.91 -32.93 22.43
N SER A 68 -16.11 -33.21 21.94
CA SER A 68 -17.06 -34.08 22.64
C SER A 68 -17.61 -35.13 21.70
N PHE A 69 -17.89 -36.30 22.24
CA PHE A 69 -18.28 -37.49 21.50
C PHE A 69 -19.53 -38.10 22.13
N ILE A 70 -20.50 -38.48 21.31
CA ILE A 70 -21.69 -39.22 21.75
C ILE A 70 -22.06 -40.27 20.72
N ARG A 71 -22.38 -41.48 21.20
CA ARG A 71 -22.90 -42.57 20.38
C ARG A 71 -24.41 -42.66 20.52
N LEU A 72 -25.15 -42.66 19.42
CA LEU A 72 -26.61 -42.77 19.41
C LEU A 72 -27.07 -43.93 18.54
N ARG A 73 -28.22 -44.53 18.89
CA ARG A 73 -28.96 -45.41 17.97
C ARG A 73 -29.74 -44.53 17.00
N THR A 74 -29.75 -44.89 15.73
CA THR A 74 -30.47 -44.15 14.69
C THR A 74 -31.95 -43.99 15.01
N HIS A 75 -32.59 -45.04 15.50
CA HIS A 75 -33.99 -44.97 15.95
C HIS A 75 -34.19 -43.95 17.09
N SER A 76 -33.23 -43.83 18.02
CA SER A 76 -33.31 -42.84 19.10
C SER A 76 -33.11 -41.42 18.60
N LEU A 77 -32.15 -41.21 17.67
CA LEU A 77 -31.91 -39.92 17.03
C LEU A 77 -33.14 -39.47 16.24
N TRP A 78 -33.76 -40.38 15.48
CA TRP A 78 -34.97 -40.08 14.72
C TRP A 78 -36.16 -39.76 15.64
N ARG A 79 -36.39 -40.54 16.70
CA ARG A 79 -37.55 -40.34 17.58
C ARG A 79 -37.42 -39.09 18.48
N ASN A 80 -36.23 -38.85 19.03
CA ASN A 80 -36.03 -37.88 20.10
C ASN A 80 -35.12 -36.71 19.74
N GLY A 81 -34.43 -36.75 18.59
CA GLY A 81 -33.34 -35.83 18.29
C GLY A 81 -32.13 -36.06 19.19
N ALA A 82 -31.29 -35.03 19.31
CA ALA A 82 -30.15 -35.02 20.22
C ALA A 82 -29.74 -33.60 20.60
N ASN A 83 -29.36 -33.39 21.86
CA ASN A 83 -28.70 -32.15 22.28
C ASN A 83 -27.23 -32.45 22.56
N VAL A 84 -26.35 -31.87 21.75
CA VAL A 84 -24.91 -32.11 21.77
C VAL A 84 -24.18 -30.77 21.96
N SER A 85 -23.82 -30.47 23.20
CA SER A 85 -23.12 -29.23 23.58
C SER A 85 -23.88 -27.98 23.14
N SER A 86 -23.49 -27.37 22.02
CA SER A 86 -24.07 -26.15 21.46
C SER A 86 -25.08 -26.41 20.34
N PHE A 87 -25.32 -27.68 19.99
CA PHE A 87 -26.17 -28.08 18.88
C PHE A 87 -27.42 -28.80 19.38
N GLU A 88 -28.57 -28.34 18.91
CA GLU A 88 -29.87 -28.95 19.13
C GLU A 88 -30.34 -29.55 17.81
N ILE A 89 -30.20 -30.87 17.71
CA ILE A 89 -30.55 -31.67 16.54
C ILE A 89 -32.00 -32.12 16.72
N PRO A 90 -32.93 -31.70 15.83
CA PRO A 90 -34.34 -32.02 15.98
C PRO A 90 -34.63 -33.51 15.71
N PRO A 91 -35.78 -34.02 16.17
CA PRO A 91 -36.27 -35.34 15.78
C PRO A 91 -36.60 -35.37 14.27
N GLY A 92 -36.75 -36.57 13.72
CA GLY A 92 -37.10 -36.80 12.31
C GLY A 92 -35.91 -36.93 11.36
N ILE A 93 -34.68 -36.79 11.86
CA ILE A 93 -33.47 -36.90 11.02
C ILE A 93 -33.05 -38.35 10.89
N LEU A 94 -32.76 -38.77 9.66
CA LEU A 94 -32.15 -40.05 9.36
C LEU A 94 -30.74 -39.87 8.78
N PRO A 95 -29.78 -40.71 9.20
CA PRO A 95 -28.46 -40.77 8.62
C PRO A 95 -28.48 -41.24 7.16
N TRP A 96 -27.69 -40.59 6.31
CA TRP A 96 -27.43 -41.02 4.94
C TRP A 96 -25.92 -41.22 4.70
N PRO A 97 -25.44 -42.42 4.32
CA PRO A 97 -26.19 -43.67 4.18
C PRO A 97 -26.73 -44.18 5.52
N PHE A 98 -27.76 -45.03 5.47
CA PHE A 98 -28.39 -45.56 6.67
C PHE A 98 -27.43 -46.44 7.46
N THR A 99 -27.23 -46.10 8.74
CA THR A 99 -26.56 -46.94 9.73
C THR A 99 -27.48 -47.18 10.93
N ARG A 100 -27.20 -48.23 11.71
CA ARG A 100 -27.94 -48.53 12.97
C ARG A 100 -27.51 -47.65 14.13
N ARG A 101 -26.27 -47.15 14.11
CA ARG A 101 -25.68 -46.38 15.20
C ARG A 101 -24.75 -45.31 14.64
N VAL A 102 -24.94 -44.10 15.11
CA VAL A 102 -24.22 -42.90 14.67
C VAL A 102 -23.39 -42.37 15.83
N ASP A 103 -22.13 -42.06 15.56
CA ASP A 103 -21.25 -41.34 16.45
C ASP A 103 -21.24 -39.86 16.04
N ILE A 104 -21.67 -38.97 16.93
CA ILE A 104 -21.67 -37.53 16.71
C ILE A 104 -20.48 -36.93 17.46
N VAL A 105 -19.66 -36.19 16.73
CA VAL A 105 -18.46 -35.52 17.25
C VAL A 105 -18.67 -34.03 17.22
N TYR A 106 -18.83 -33.42 18.38
CA TYR A 106 -18.81 -31.98 18.57
C TYR A 106 -17.37 -31.48 18.68
N ARG A 107 -17.09 -30.33 18.07
CA ARG A 107 -15.80 -29.64 18.10
C ARG A 107 -16.01 -28.15 18.32
N ASN A 108 -15.16 -27.58 19.14
CA ASN A 108 -15.00 -26.13 19.30
C ASN A 108 -13.53 -25.81 19.01
N LEU A 109 -13.28 -25.03 17.96
CA LEU A 109 -11.91 -24.72 17.54
C LEU A 109 -11.25 -23.65 18.42
N GLY A 110 -12.02 -22.89 19.20
CA GLY A 110 -11.47 -21.82 20.05
C GLY A 110 -10.60 -20.85 19.24
N ASN A 111 -9.37 -20.62 19.71
CA ASN A 111 -8.40 -19.72 19.07
C ASN A 111 -7.91 -20.19 17.68
N TRP A 112 -8.12 -21.46 17.33
CA TRP A 112 -7.72 -22.01 16.04
C TRP A 112 -8.71 -21.67 14.91
N SER A 113 -9.82 -21.01 15.24
CA SER A 113 -10.88 -20.68 14.29
C SER A 113 -10.37 -19.92 13.08
N THR A 114 -9.58 -18.86 13.28
CA THR A 114 -9.02 -18.03 12.20
C THR A 114 -7.84 -18.68 11.47
N TYR A 115 -7.27 -19.74 12.05
CA TYR A 115 -6.19 -20.49 11.41
C TYR A 115 -6.74 -21.46 10.37
N TYR A 116 -7.85 -22.15 10.70
CA TYR A 116 -8.49 -23.11 9.80
C TYR A 116 -9.53 -22.47 8.89
N TYR A 117 -10.29 -21.49 9.37
CA TYR A 117 -11.38 -20.89 8.61
C TYR A 117 -11.12 -19.42 8.34
N ASN A 118 -11.50 -18.97 7.15
CA ASN A 118 -11.47 -17.57 6.75
C ASN A 118 -12.74 -17.24 5.95
N VAL A 119 -13.25 -16.03 6.12
CA VAL A 119 -14.43 -15.54 5.40
C VAL A 119 -14.09 -14.18 4.82
N PRO A 120 -14.15 -13.99 3.49
CA PRO A 120 -13.77 -12.73 2.88
C PRO A 120 -14.69 -11.60 3.34
N ASN A 121 -14.11 -10.48 3.77
CA ASN A 121 -14.82 -9.29 4.26
C ASN A 121 -15.63 -9.50 5.56
N TYR A 122 -15.41 -10.58 6.30
CA TYR A 122 -16.02 -10.80 7.60
C TYR A 122 -14.96 -11.17 8.63
N LYS A 123 -15.25 -10.88 9.90
CA LYS A 123 -14.45 -11.29 11.05
C LYS A 123 -15.32 -12.08 12.00
N PHE A 124 -14.84 -13.25 12.44
CA PHE A 124 -15.51 -14.03 13.46
C PHE A 124 -15.54 -13.29 14.81
N ILE A 125 -16.71 -13.27 15.44
CA ILE A 125 -16.88 -12.78 16.82
C ILE A 125 -17.04 -13.95 17.82
N THR A 126 -17.30 -15.15 17.31
CA THR A 126 -17.34 -16.40 18.09
C THR A 126 -16.32 -17.40 17.54
N PRO A 127 -15.88 -18.39 18.34
CA PRO A 127 -15.12 -19.50 17.79
C PRO A 127 -15.97 -20.32 16.81
N VAL A 128 -15.31 -20.95 15.84
CA VAL A 128 -15.93 -21.91 14.93
C VAL A 128 -16.20 -23.18 15.70
N ILE A 129 -17.48 -23.54 15.81
CA ILE A 129 -17.96 -24.78 16.40
C ILE A 129 -18.57 -25.65 15.32
N GLY A 130 -18.48 -26.96 15.44
CA GLY A 130 -19.04 -27.85 14.42
C GLY A 130 -19.39 -29.20 15.00
N PHE A 131 -20.23 -29.92 14.27
CA PHE A 131 -20.42 -31.34 14.52
C PHE A 131 -20.42 -32.11 13.22
N LEU A 132 -19.94 -33.35 13.29
CA LEU A 132 -20.05 -34.31 12.18
C LEU A 132 -20.50 -35.65 12.75
N ALA A 133 -21.26 -36.38 11.94
CA ALA A 133 -21.76 -37.70 12.23
C ALA A 133 -20.97 -38.78 11.47
N TYR A 134 -20.69 -39.87 12.17
CA TYR A 134 -19.93 -41.00 11.67
C TYR A 134 -20.69 -42.31 11.91
N ASP A 135 -20.52 -43.27 11.02
CA ASP A 135 -20.99 -44.62 11.17
C ASP A 135 -20.12 -45.34 12.20
N SER A 136 -20.75 -45.69 13.33
CA SER A 136 -20.07 -46.42 14.40
C SER A 136 -19.85 -47.91 14.11
N SER A 137 -20.43 -48.43 13.02
CA SER A 137 -20.40 -49.85 12.65
C SER A 137 -19.28 -50.21 11.68
N THR A 138 -18.65 -49.22 11.03
CA THR A 138 -17.58 -49.44 10.03
C THR A 138 -16.19 -49.23 10.62
N THR A 139 -15.27 -50.14 10.31
CA THR A 139 -13.84 -50.11 10.68
C THR A 139 -12.92 -49.50 9.61
N SER A 140 -13.46 -48.89 8.54
CA SER A 140 -12.71 -48.51 7.33
C SER A 140 -12.13 -47.09 7.32
N ILE A 141 -11.11 -46.89 6.47
CA ILE A 141 -10.19 -45.73 6.42
C ILE A 141 -10.80 -44.47 5.77
N ARG A 142 -11.84 -44.58 4.93
CA ARG A 142 -12.76 -43.46 4.63
C ARG A 142 -13.85 -43.45 5.69
N LYS A 143 -13.45 -43.07 6.91
CA LYS A 143 -14.16 -43.33 8.17
C LYS A 143 -15.61 -42.87 8.09
N GLY A 144 -16.50 -43.82 7.82
CA GLY A 144 -17.93 -43.71 7.58
C GLY A 144 -18.57 -42.36 7.89
N LEU A 145 -18.28 -41.28 7.16
CA LEU A 145 -19.00 -40.03 7.37
C LEU A 145 -20.44 -40.27 6.91
N VAL A 146 -21.37 -39.83 7.73
CA VAL A 146 -22.79 -39.98 7.50
C VAL A 146 -23.40 -38.60 7.49
N GLU A 147 -24.17 -38.27 6.47
CA GLU A 147 -24.88 -37.01 6.36
C GLU A 147 -26.11 -37.01 7.26
N LEU A 148 -26.26 -35.93 8.01
CA LEU A 148 -27.45 -35.61 8.78
C LEU A 148 -28.01 -34.32 8.20
N ASN A 149 -29.08 -34.45 7.40
CA ASN A 149 -29.78 -33.33 6.77
C ASN A 149 -31.21 -33.27 7.30
N THR A 150 -31.73 -32.05 7.40
CA THR A 150 -33.07 -31.75 7.92
C THR A 150 -33.94 -31.13 6.84
N THR A 151 -35.25 -31.19 7.05
CA THR A 151 -36.22 -30.41 6.29
C THR A 151 -36.18 -28.95 6.74
N GLU A 152 -36.68 -28.05 5.89
CA GLU A 152 -36.69 -26.60 6.13
C GLU A 152 -37.46 -26.20 7.40
N ASP A 153 -38.55 -26.90 7.71
CA ASP A 153 -39.43 -26.57 8.84
C ASP A 153 -38.84 -26.92 10.22
N ASN A 154 -37.84 -27.81 10.28
CA ASN A 154 -37.19 -28.25 11.51
C ASN A 154 -35.66 -28.26 11.34
N PRO A 155 -35.00 -27.08 11.37
CA PRO A 155 -33.56 -26.98 11.23
C PRO A 155 -32.82 -27.40 12.50
N ILE A 156 -31.53 -27.71 12.36
CA ILE A 156 -30.61 -27.82 13.49
C ILE A 156 -30.38 -26.43 14.06
N VAL A 157 -30.59 -26.27 15.36
CA VAL A 157 -30.36 -25.00 16.06
C VAL A 157 -28.96 -25.00 16.68
N ILE A 158 -28.16 -23.99 16.34
CA ILE A 158 -26.81 -23.80 16.85
C ILE A 158 -26.80 -22.63 17.82
N ARG A 159 -26.41 -22.86 19.08
CA ARG A 159 -26.40 -21.85 20.15
C ARG A 159 -24.98 -21.35 20.42
N PHE A 160 -24.80 -20.03 20.43
CA PHE A 160 -23.54 -19.36 20.71
C PHE A 160 -23.66 -18.56 22.02
N PRO A 161 -23.25 -19.12 23.17
CA PRO A 161 -23.44 -18.45 24.46
C PRO A 161 -22.61 -17.16 24.62
N ASN A 162 -21.51 -17.02 23.85
CA ASN A 162 -20.54 -15.94 24.01
C ASN A 162 -20.62 -14.87 22.90
N VAL A 163 -21.83 -14.55 22.41
CA VAL A 163 -22.02 -13.43 21.47
C VAL A 163 -22.01 -12.12 22.27
N PRO A 164 -21.13 -11.14 21.97
CA PRO A 164 -21.09 -9.88 22.70
C PRO A 164 -22.40 -9.08 22.56
N LEU A 165 -22.90 -8.54 23.67
CA LEU A 165 -24.19 -7.84 23.75
C LEU A 165 -24.22 -6.49 23.01
N GLU A 166 -23.05 -5.92 22.72
CA GLU A 166 -22.90 -4.58 22.14
C GLU A 166 -22.87 -4.58 20.60
N VAL A 167 -23.01 -5.75 19.96
CA VAL A 167 -22.98 -5.82 18.50
C VAL A 167 -24.37 -5.54 17.95
N ASP A 168 -24.50 -4.45 17.20
CA ASP A 168 -25.72 -4.12 16.47
C ASP A 168 -26.16 -5.33 15.62
N GLU A 169 -27.40 -5.81 15.84
CA GLU A 169 -27.98 -6.93 15.07
C GLU A 169 -27.92 -6.69 13.55
N ASN A 170 -27.85 -5.40 13.16
CA ASN A 170 -27.79 -4.90 11.80
C ASN A 170 -26.39 -5.08 11.17
N GLY A 171 -25.95 -6.32 11.04
CA GLY A 171 -24.67 -6.67 10.44
C GLY A 171 -24.14 -8.04 10.85
N VAL A 172 -24.65 -8.60 11.95
CA VAL A 172 -24.25 -9.93 12.40
C VAL A 172 -24.82 -11.00 11.48
N LYS A 173 -23.95 -11.91 11.04
CA LYS A 173 -24.33 -13.04 10.19
C LYS A 173 -23.89 -14.35 10.82
N CYS A 174 -24.78 -15.33 10.73
CA CYS A 174 -24.41 -16.72 10.91
C CYS A 174 -23.67 -17.17 9.65
N VAL A 175 -22.53 -17.81 9.85
CA VAL A 175 -21.70 -18.37 8.79
C VAL A 175 -21.63 -19.87 9.00
N GLY A 176 -21.97 -20.62 7.96
CA GLY A 176 -21.89 -22.08 7.91
C GLY A 176 -20.89 -22.54 6.85
N PHE A 177 -20.13 -23.57 7.20
CA PHE A 177 -19.25 -24.33 6.31
C PHE A 177 -19.83 -25.74 6.25
N SER A 178 -20.49 -26.05 5.14
CA SER A 178 -21.07 -27.38 4.92
C SER A 178 -19.97 -28.42 4.71
N THR A 179 -20.30 -29.69 4.86
CA THR A 179 -19.39 -30.81 4.53
C THR A 179 -18.91 -30.80 3.08
N ASN A 180 -19.65 -30.15 2.19
CA ASN A 180 -19.30 -30.01 0.78
C ASN A 180 -18.34 -28.84 0.51
N GLY A 181 -17.85 -28.16 1.55
CA GLY A 181 -17.00 -26.97 1.43
C GLY A 181 -17.76 -25.71 1.02
N THR A 182 -19.10 -25.74 0.99
CA THR A 182 -19.91 -24.56 0.67
C THR A 182 -19.98 -23.62 1.86
N LEU A 183 -19.74 -22.34 1.58
CA LEU A 183 -19.89 -21.25 2.54
C LEU A 183 -21.31 -20.69 2.46
N GLU A 184 -22.02 -20.71 3.58
CA GLU A 184 -23.40 -20.28 3.70
C GLU A 184 -23.52 -19.12 4.69
N PHE A 185 -24.33 -18.12 4.33
CA PHE A 185 -24.66 -17.01 5.21
C PHE A 185 -26.15 -17.05 5.52
N SER A 186 -26.48 -16.89 6.80
CA SER A 186 -27.86 -16.78 7.26
C SER A 186 -28.00 -15.70 8.32
N ASN A 187 -29.22 -15.23 8.51
CA ASN A 187 -29.56 -14.39 9.64
C ASN A 187 -29.66 -15.24 10.90
N MET A 188 -29.43 -14.60 12.05
CA MET A 188 -29.72 -15.22 13.33
C MET A 188 -31.22 -15.48 13.49
N ILE A 189 -31.57 -16.63 14.08
CA ILE A 189 -32.97 -16.91 14.48
C ILE A 189 -33.31 -16.17 15.78
N ALA A 190 -32.33 -16.09 16.68
CA ALA A 190 -32.40 -15.38 17.95
C ALA A 190 -31.01 -14.78 18.24
N ARG A 191 -30.91 -13.84 19.20
CA ARG A 191 -29.67 -13.09 19.52
C ARG A 191 -28.38 -13.91 19.65
N SER A 192 -28.49 -15.19 19.97
CA SER A 192 -27.36 -16.10 20.17
C SER A 192 -27.55 -17.43 19.44
N SER A 193 -28.36 -17.49 18.39
CA SER A 193 -28.68 -18.77 17.73
C SER A 193 -28.79 -18.67 16.21
N CYS A 194 -28.25 -19.69 15.55
CA CYS A 194 -28.28 -19.87 14.10
C CYS A 194 -29.07 -21.13 13.74
N ALA A 195 -29.57 -21.20 12.49
CA ALA A 195 -30.17 -22.40 11.92
C ALA A 195 -29.27 -22.97 10.84
N SER A 196 -29.23 -24.30 10.75
CA SER A 196 -28.70 -24.99 9.59
C SER A 196 -29.56 -26.19 9.20
N ARG A 197 -29.52 -26.53 7.91
CA ARG A 197 -30.19 -27.71 7.35
C ARG A 197 -29.35 -28.98 7.47
N GLY A 198 -28.08 -28.86 7.85
CA GLY A 198 -27.18 -30.00 7.85
C GLY A 198 -26.05 -29.89 8.87
N GLN A 199 -25.23 -30.93 8.90
CA GLN A 199 -24.00 -30.95 9.67
C GLN A 199 -22.88 -30.11 9.02
N GLY A 200 -21.90 -29.70 9.81
CA GLY A 200 -20.81 -28.85 9.35
C GLY A 200 -20.19 -28.04 10.48
N HIS A 201 -19.58 -26.92 10.11
CA HIS A 201 -18.94 -25.99 11.03
C HIS A 201 -19.58 -24.62 10.92
N PHE A 202 -19.75 -23.94 12.02
CA PHE A 202 -20.56 -22.74 12.14
C PHE A 202 -19.87 -21.73 13.03
N SER A 203 -20.05 -20.45 12.70
CA SER A 203 -19.61 -19.33 13.53
C SER A 203 -20.51 -18.13 13.30
N VAL A 204 -20.41 -17.14 14.17
CA VAL A 204 -20.99 -15.83 14.00
C VAL A 204 -19.89 -14.86 13.57
N ALA A 205 -20.19 -14.07 12.54
CA ALA A 205 -19.27 -13.09 12.00
C ALA A 205 -19.94 -11.75 11.75
N VAL A 206 -19.13 -10.69 11.77
CA VAL A 206 -19.53 -9.31 11.44
C VAL A 206 -18.76 -8.84 10.23
N PRO A 207 -19.32 -7.93 9.41
CA PRO A 207 -18.60 -7.34 8.28
C PRO A 207 -17.32 -6.68 8.78
N TYR A 208 -16.21 -7.09 8.19
CA TYR A 208 -14.92 -6.46 8.42
C TYR A 208 -14.88 -5.17 7.59
N GLN A 209 -14.98 -4.02 8.25
CA GLN A 209 -14.76 -2.72 7.60
C GLN A 209 -13.25 -2.38 7.66
N PRO A 210 -12.49 -2.47 6.55
CA PRO A 210 -11.09 -2.04 6.51
C PRO A 210 -10.92 -0.51 6.46
N GLU A 211 -12.00 0.26 6.67
CA GLU A 211 -12.19 1.64 6.20
C GLU A 211 -11.18 2.66 6.74
N THR A 212 -10.52 2.43 7.88
CA THR A 212 -9.73 3.49 8.53
C THR A 212 -8.23 3.43 8.26
N GLU A 213 -7.62 2.24 8.12
CA GLU A 213 -6.16 2.11 8.05
C GLU A 213 -5.59 2.33 6.63
N LYS A 214 -6.18 1.69 5.61
CA LYS A 214 -5.67 1.81 4.23
C LYS A 214 -5.85 3.23 3.66
N LYS A 215 -7.00 3.86 3.95
CA LYS A 215 -7.32 5.23 3.49
C LYS A 215 -6.41 6.26 4.16
N LYS A 216 -6.13 6.11 5.47
CA LYS A 216 -5.17 6.96 6.20
C LYS A 216 -3.74 6.81 5.68
N ARG A 217 -3.30 5.59 5.34
CA ARG A 217 -1.92 5.35 4.84
C ARG A 217 -1.69 5.99 3.47
N ILE A 218 -2.67 5.87 2.57
CA ILE A 218 -2.61 6.50 1.25
C ILE A 218 -2.66 8.03 1.38
N PHE A 219 -3.54 8.56 2.23
CA PHE A 219 -3.63 10.00 2.47
C PHE A 219 -2.35 10.58 3.09
N ARG A 220 -1.73 9.91 4.07
CA ARG A 220 -0.41 10.30 4.62
C ARG A 220 0.67 10.34 3.55
N TRP A 221 0.70 9.37 2.64
CA TRP A 221 1.72 9.31 1.61
C TRP A 221 1.55 10.40 0.55
N TRP A 222 0.31 10.73 0.19
CA TRP A 222 -0.02 11.85 -0.69
C TRP A 222 0.27 13.22 -0.05
N VAL A 223 -0.04 13.38 1.23
CA VAL A 223 0.16 14.64 1.97
C VAL A 223 1.63 14.90 2.30
N VAL A 224 2.47 13.87 2.47
CA VAL A 224 3.89 14.04 2.78
C VAL A 224 4.78 14.03 1.53
N GLY A 225 4.43 13.23 0.51
CA GLY A 225 5.27 13.06 -0.67
C GLY A 225 5.22 14.22 -1.66
N ILE A 226 4.03 14.75 -1.94
CA ILE A 226 3.84 15.74 -3.01
C ILE A 226 4.33 17.15 -2.64
N PRO A 227 4.01 17.74 -1.46
CA PRO A 227 4.46 19.09 -1.16
C PRO A 227 5.99 19.18 -0.95
N GLY A 228 6.65 18.09 -0.51
CA GLY A 228 8.10 18.06 -0.36
C GLY A 228 8.85 18.19 -1.70
N VAL A 229 8.39 17.49 -2.74
CA VAL A 229 9.02 17.54 -4.08
C VAL A 229 8.76 18.88 -4.76
N VAL A 230 7.54 19.41 -4.66
CA VAL A 230 7.20 20.73 -5.22
C VAL A 230 8.02 21.83 -4.55
N GLY A 231 8.15 21.79 -3.22
CA GLY A 231 8.99 22.73 -2.48
C GLY A 231 10.45 22.68 -2.92
N LEU A 232 11.02 21.48 -3.06
CA LEU A 232 12.44 21.30 -3.43
C LEU A 232 12.73 21.81 -4.85
N VAL A 233 11.81 21.59 -5.80
CA VAL A 233 11.91 22.13 -7.16
C VAL A 233 11.84 23.67 -7.15
N LEU A 234 10.94 24.25 -6.34
CA LEU A 234 10.81 25.71 -6.23
C LEU A 234 12.09 26.35 -5.64
N PHE A 235 12.68 25.73 -4.62
CA PHE A 235 13.94 26.17 -4.03
C PHE A 235 15.10 26.12 -5.03
N LEU A 236 15.19 25.08 -5.85
CA LEU A 236 16.21 24.98 -6.90
C LEU A 236 16.05 26.09 -7.95
N ILE A 237 14.82 26.37 -8.39
CA ILE A 237 14.55 27.45 -9.35
C ILE A 237 14.95 28.80 -8.76
N LEU A 238 14.56 29.10 -7.52
CA LEU A 238 14.94 30.34 -6.83
C LEU A 238 16.46 30.48 -6.69
N GLY A 239 17.16 29.39 -6.35
CA GLY A 239 18.62 29.36 -6.27
C GLY A 239 19.30 29.67 -7.61
N ILE A 240 18.80 29.10 -8.72
CA ILE A 240 19.33 29.36 -10.07
C ILE A 240 19.13 30.82 -10.47
N VAL A 241 17.95 31.39 -10.19
CA VAL A 241 17.64 32.79 -10.49
C VAL A 241 18.55 33.73 -9.69
N ALA A 242 18.73 33.48 -8.39
CA ALA A 242 19.63 34.26 -7.55
C ALA A 242 21.08 34.18 -8.05
N TYR A 243 21.57 32.98 -8.37
CA TYR A 243 22.92 32.80 -8.92
C TYR A 243 23.12 33.59 -10.23
N LYS A 244 22.16 33.52 -11.15
CA LYS A 244 22.23 34.30 -12.41
C LYS A 244 22.23 35.81 -12.13
N PHE A 245 21.43 36.27 -11.18
CA PHE A 245 21.37 37.69 -10.80
C PHE A 245 22.70 38.20 -10.22
N PHE A 246 23.31 37.46 -9.28
CA PHE A 246 24.62 37.81 -8.71
C PHE A 246 25.72 37.80 -9.76
N LYS A 247 25.74 36.78 -10.64
CA LYS A 247 26.73 36.71 -11.74
C LYS A 247 26.54 37.85 -12.75
N TRP A 248 25.31 38.19 -13.09
CA TRP A 248 25.00 39.34 -13.97
C TRP A 248 25.43 40.67 -13.35
N LYS A 249 25.22 40.87 -12.04
CA LYS A 249 25.65 42.07 -11.33
C LYS A 249 27.17 42.24 -11.40
N SER A 250 27.92 41.18 -11.09
CA SER A 250 29.38 41.21 -11.17
C SER A 250 29.88 41.49 -12.61
N ILE A 251 29.30 40.83 -13.63
CA ILE A 251 29.67 41.08 -15.04
C ILE A 251 29.35 42.52 -15.48
N ARG A 252 28.30 43.13 -14.93
CA ARG A 252 27.93 44.53 -15.23
C ARG A 252 28.96 45.51 -14.67
N GLU A 253 29.41 45.29 -13.44
CA GLU A 253 30.46 46.11 -12.80
C GLU A 253 31.77 46.07 -13.59
N TRP A 254 32.19 44.89 -14.07
CA TRP A 254 33.37 44.76 -14.96
C TRP A 254 33.21 45.49 -16.29
N ARG A 255 32.00 45.50 -16.88
CA ARG A 255 31.74 46.17 -18.16
C ARG A 255 31.87 47.69 -18.06
N ASP A 256 31.41 48.26 -16.95
CA ASP A 256 31.48 49.72 -16.75
C ASP A 256 32.91 50.18 -16.45
N SER A 257 33.70 49.38 -15.72
CA SER A 257 35.14 49.61 -15.57
C SER A 257 35.88 49.55 -16.91
N LEU A 258 35.53 48.59 -17.78
CA LEU A 258 36.14 48.46 -19.11
C LEU A 258 35.81 49.63 -20.04
N LYS A 259 34.58 50.18 -19.96
CA LYS A 259 34.18 51.37 -20.72
C LYS A 259 34.99 52.61 -20.31
N LYS A 260 35.23 52.79 -19.01
CA LYS A 260 36.07 53.88 -18.51
C LYS A 260 37.50 53.75 -19.03
N VAL A 261 38.09 52.55 -18.95
CA VAL A 261 39.45 52.30 -19.48
C VAL A 261 39.53 52.57 -20.98
N LYS A 262 38.54 52.13 -21.77
CA LYS A 262 38.48 52.44 -23.21
C LYS A 262 38.41 53.94 -23.49
N ALA A 263 37.63 54.69 -22.71
CA ALA A 263 37.55 56.15 -22.84
C ALA A 263 38.91 56.82 -22.54
N TRP A 264 39.64 56.36 -21.51
CA TRP A 264 40.98 56.86 -21.18
C TRP A 264 42.02 56.51 -22.25
N VAL A 265 41.99 55.31 -22.81
CA VAL A 265 42.89 54.91 -23.90
C VAL A 265 42.62 55.74 -25.16
N GLN A 266 41.34 55.97 -25.48
CA GLN A 266 40.95 56.78 -26.64
C GLN A 266 41.33 58.27 -26.44
N PHE A 267 41.19 58.78 -25.22
CA PHE A 267 41.67 60.11 -24.84
C PHE A 267 43.20 60.21 -24.98
N GLY A 268 43.94 59.22 -24.47
CA GLY A 268 45.40 59.14 -24.59
C GLY A 268 45.88 59.09 -26.05
N LEU A 269 45.23 58.29 -26.90
CA LEU A 269 45.50 58.25 -28.35
C LEU A 269 45.25 59.62 -29.01
N GLY A 270 44.19 60.34 -28.60
CA GLY A 270 43.92 61.70 -29.05
C GLY A 270 45.03 62.68 -28.66
N VAL A 271 45.49 62.63 -27.41
CA VAL A 271 46.58 63.49 -26.91
C VAL A 271 47.91 63.20 -27.62
N VAL A 272 48.25 61.93 -27.84
CA VAL A 272 49.44 61.54 -28.60
C VAL A 272 49.36 62.05 -30.05
N LYS A 273 48.17 61.97 -30.66
CA LYS A 273 47.95 62.47 -32.02
C LYS A 273 48.07 64.01 -32.09
N CYS A 274 47.59 64.73 -31.08
CA CYS A 274 47.82 66.18 -30.96
C CYS A 274 49.31 66.53 -30.74
N LEU A 275 50.01 65.80 -29.86
CA LEU A 275 51.45 66.00 -29.65
C LEU A 275 52.27 65.73 -30.92
N GLN A 276 51.90 64.72 -31.71
CA GLN A 276 52.54 64.45 -33.01
C GLN A 276 52.28 65.56 -34.03
N LEU A 277 51.08 66.14 -34.06
CA LEU A 277 50.78 67.30 -34.91
C LEU A 277 51.58 68.54 -34.47
N GLN A 278 51.72 68.78 -33.17
CA GLN A 278 52.46 69.91 -32.63
C GLN A 278 53.99 69.76 -32.81
N VAL A 279 54.51 68.53 -32.73
CA VAL A 279 55.92 68.21 -33.06
C VAL A 279 56.18 68.32 -34.58
N SER A 280 55.21 67.97 -35.43
CA SER A 280 55.29 68.18 -36.88
C SER A 280 55.34 69.68 -37.23
N GLU A 281 54.59 70.52 -36.53
CA GLU A 281 54.59 71.96 -36.72
C GLU A 281 55.90 72.60 -36.22
N HIS A 282 56.44 72.11 -35.09
CA HIS A 282 57.75 72.53 -34.60
C HIS A 282 58.91 72.10 -35.51
N ASN A 283 58.84 70.93 -36.16
CA ASN A 283 59.88 70.49 -37.11
C ASN A 283 59.85 71.28 -38.44
N GLN A 284 58.71 71.88 -38.82
CA GLN A 284 58.64 72.85 -39.91
C GLN A 284 59.25 74.21 -39.50
N LEU A 285 58.98 74.66 -38.27
CA LEU A 285 59.56 75.89 -37.72
C LEU A 285 61.08 75.77 -37.46
N LEU A 286 61.59 74.61 -37.05
CA LEU A 286 63.03 74.38 -36.85
C LEU A 286 63.79 74.36 -38.18
N LYS A 287 63.17 73.86 -39.26
CA LYS A 287 63.73 73.94 -40.62
C LYS A 287 63.76 75.36 -41.16
N LEU A 288 62.77 76.21 -40.81
CA LEU A 288 62.78 77.65 -41.12
C LEU A 288 63.78 78.43 -40.25
N ALA A 289 63.96 78.06 -38.97
CA ALA A 289 64.94 78.69 -38.09
C ALA A 289 66.39 78.38 -38.52
N MET A 290 66.70 77.15 -38.93
CA MET A 290 68.00 76.84 -39.56
C MET A 290 68.21 77.56 -40.90
N PHE A 291 67.13 77.83 -41.65
CA PHE A 291 67.21 78.60 -42.89
C PHE A 291 67.42 80.11 -42.64
N LEU A 292 66.96 80.61 -41.50
CA LEU A 292 67.10 82.01 -41.09
C LEU A 292 68.42 82.31 -40.34
N ASP A 293 69.03 81.32 -39.68
CA ASP A 293 70.39 81.45 -39.10
C ASP A 293 71.49 81.51 -40.19
N TRP A 294 71.19 81.11 -41.43
CA TRP A 294 72.07 81.32 -42.58
C TRP A 294 71.94 82.74 -43.17
N PHE A 295 70.91 83.53 -42.82
CA PHE A 295 70.58 84.78 -43.52
C PHE A 295 70.65 86.07 -42.69
N SER A 296 71.11 86.06 -41.43
CA SER A 296 71.17 87.32 -40.66
C SER A 296 72.34 87.39 -39.68
N SER A 297 73.55 87.43 -40.25
CA SER A 297 74.57 88.34 -39.74
C SER A 297 74.11 89.77 -40.07
N SER A 298 73.38 90.41 -39.16
CA SER A 298 73.24 91.88 -38.97
C SER A 298 71.92 92.19 -38.27
N PHE A 299 71.97 93.11 -37.30
CA PHE A 299 70.87 93.69 -36.52
C PHE A 299 70.39 92.95 -35.26
N ARG A 300 71.15 93.23 -34.19
CA ARG A 300 70.72 93.23 -32.79
C ARG A 300 69.59 94.24 -32.53
N LEU A 301 68.81 93.92 -31.49
CA LEU A 301 68.03 94.82 -30.64
C LEU A 301 66.76 95.41 -31.28
N HIS A 302 65.66 94.63 -31.32
CA HIS A 302 64.32 95.13 -30.91
C HIS A 302 63.17 94.09 -30.86
N PHE A 303 63.42 92.77 -30.92
CA PHE A 303 62.34 91.76 -30.93
C PHE A 303 62.12 91.09 -29.56
N SER A 304 61.66 91.86 -28.57
CA SER A 304 61.16 91.32 -27.29
C SER A 304 59.75 91.80 -26.92
N ILE A 305 59.09 92.58 -27.76
CA ILE A 305 57.77 93.16 -27.45
C ILE A 305 56.65 92.61 -28.35
N LEU A 306 56.97 92.03 -29.51
CA LEU A 306 55.98 91.40 -30.40
C LEU A 306 55.64 89.94 -30.07
N PHE A 307 56.54 89.21 -29.41
CA PHE A 307 56.31 87.80 -29.08
C PHE A 307 55.31 87.62 -27.93
N LEU A 308 55.19 88.60 -27.03
CA LEU A 308 54.22 88.57 -25.91
C LEU A 308 52.79 88.97 -26.33
N LEU A 309 52.61 89.64 -27.48
CA LEU A 309 51.29 89.99 -27.99
C LEU A 309 50.64 88.86 -28.81
N GLN A 310 51.42 87.95 -29.40
CA GLN A 310 50.89 86.83 -30.18
C GLN A 310 50.47 85.63 -29.30
N VAL A 311 51.10 85.45 -28.14
CA VAL A 311 50.75 84.37 -27.19
C VAL A 311 49.44 84.67 -26.44
N ASN A 312 49.11 85.95 -26.20
CA ASN A 312 47.88 86.34 -25.51
C ASN A 312 46.62 86.25 -26.39
N ILE A 313 46.76 86.35 -27.72
CA ILE A 313 45.61 86.23 -28.64
C ILE A 313 45.27 84.76 -28.93
N LEU A 314 46.25 83.85 -28.94
CA LEU A 314 45.98 82.42 -29.09
C LEU A 314 45.38 81.77 -27.83
N CYS A 315 45.63 82.29 -26.62
CA CYS A 315 45.01 81.76 -25.40
C CYS A 315 43.52 82.10 -25.28
N LEU A 316 43.03 83.16 -25.94
CA LEU A 316 41.62 83.58 -25.90
C LEU A 316 40.69 82.80 -26.83
N LEU A 317 41.23 82.06 -27.81
CA LEU A 317 40.44 81.25 -28.75
C LEU A 317 40.30 79.77 -28.36
N CYS A 318 40.98 79.32 -27.29
CA CYS A 318 40.92 77.93 -26.82
C CYS A 318 39.88 77.71 -25.70
N TYR A 319 39.09 78.74 -25.35
CA TYR A 319 38.07 78.69 -24.29
C TYR A 319 36.66 79.10 -24.76
N SER A 320 36.33 78.90 -26.04
CA SER A 320 34.93 78.90 -26.52
C SER A 320 34.60 77.63 -27.28
#